data_AF-A0A957LVL4-F1
#
_entry.id   AF-A0A957LVL4-F1
#
_cell.length_a   1.000
_cell.length_b   1.000
_cell.length_c   1.000
_cell.angle_alpha   90.00
_cell.angle_beta   90.00
_cell.angle_gamma   90.00
#
_symmetry.space_group_name_H-M   'P 1'
#
loop_
_entity.id
_entity.type
_entity.pdbx_description
1 polymer ?
#
loop_
_entity_poly.entity_id
_entity_poly.type
_entity_poly.pdbx_seq_one_letter_code
_entity_poly.pdbx_strand_id
1 'polypeptide(L)'
;MSKVFISGSISIKRLPAAVESSLDNIFKEGMEILIGDADGIDTMVQNYCSRANYSKVTVYSIYPTPRFMVNGFNNKYIIPKSDSKKERELQKEKDEAMTLDSDYSFVIWDGKSKGSFSNVIRALDNNKKIKLFLSEIDGYIQPSKITKAEIEFIFRKNNGYSAAEVVEYLKSEGEDYFQQTRAFNKALVEHKIIKKENGVYLPMPEYKNLFMIDKYRGKVTGIRFTNEFINWVEKWVKKIKPPEEQSLF
;
A
#
# COMPACT_ATOMS: atom_id res chain seq x y z
N MET A 1 25.91 -10.81 9.65
CA MET A 1 25.94 -9.57 8.84
C MET A 1 24.50 -9.14 8.64
N SER A 2 24.16 -7.88 8.94
CA SER A 2 22.77 -7.44 8.84
C SER A 2 22.33 -7.28 7.39
N LYS A 3 21.04 -7.51 7.15
CA LYS A 3 20.40 -7.42 5.82
C LYS A 3 19.29 -6.39 5.83
N VAL A 4 19.22 -5.55 4.80
CA VAL A 4 18.17 -4.55 4.62
C VAL A 4 17.41 -4.83 3.34
N PHE A 5 16.10 -5.06 3.44
CA PHE A 5 15.21 -5.08 2.29
C PHE A 5 14.83 -3.65 1.93
N ILE A 6 15.22 -3.21 0.73
CA ILE A 6 14.85 -1.92 0.19
C ILE A 6 13.74 -2.10 -0.84
N SER A 7 12.64 -1.37 -0.66
CA SER A 7 11.52 -1.37 -1.62
C SER A 7 10.95 0.02 -1.81
N GLY A 8 10.19 0.23 -2.88
CA GLY A 8 9.53 1.52 -3.05
C GLY A 8 8.59 1.63 -4.24
N SER A 9 8.16 2.85 -4.50
CA SER A 9 7.13 3.15 -5.50
C SER A 9 7.73 3.33 -6.89
N ILE A 10 7.14 2.67 -7.89
CA ILE A 10 7.55 2.78 -9.30
C ILE A 10 7.38 4.21 -9.85
N SER A 11 6.42 4.95 -9.28
CA SER A 11 6.10 6.35 -9.61
C SER A 11 7.21 7.33 -9.26
N ILE A 12 8.08 7.00 -8.30
CA ILE A 12 9.20 7.85 -7.90
C ILE A 12 10.29 7.73 -8.96
N LYS A 13 10.70 8.88 -9.52
CA LYS A 13 11.63 8.94 -10.68
C LYS A 13 13.03 9.47 -10.34
N ARG A 14 13.26 9.86 -9.09
CA ARG A 14 14.57 10.30 -8.57
C ARG A 14 14.71 9.83 -7.14
N LEU A 15 15.92 9.42 -6.74
CA LEU A 15 16.21 9.17 -5.33
C LEU A 15 16.31 10.51 -4.59
N PRO A 16 15.52 10.71 -3.52
CA PRO A 16 15.68 11.87 -2.65
C PRO A 16 17.05 11.87 -1.95
N ALA A 17 17.63 13.05 -1.73
CA ALA A 17 18.96 13.16 -1.10
C ALA A 17 19.02 12.52 0.31
N ALA A 18 17.91 12.59 1.06
CA ALA A 18 17.79 11.91 2.35
C ALA A 18 17.90 10.38 2.21
N VAL A 19 17.32 9.82 1.14
CA VAL A 19 17.40 8.39 0.83
C VAL A 19 18.83 8.01 0.43
N GLU A 20 19.49 8.79 -0.42
CA GLU A 20 20.91 8.60 -0.77
C GLU A 20 21.80 8.59 0.48
N SER A 21 21.60 9.55 1.38
CA SER A 21 22.32 9.61 2.67
C SER A 21 22.08 8.37 3.54
N SER A 22 20.89 7.76 3.45
CA SER A 22 20.59 6.51 4.16
C SER A 22 21.25 5.30 3.52
N LEU A 23 21.36 5.27 2.20
CA LEU A 23 22.12 4.25 1.47
C LEU A 23 23.61 4.33 1.83
N ASP A 24 24.17 5.54 1.91
CA ASP A 24 25.58 5.72 2.33
C ASP A 24 25.84 5.18 3.73
N ASN A 25 24.89 5.35 4.65
CA ASN A 25 25.00 4.77 5.99
C ASN A 25 24.91 3.23 5.96
N ILE A 26 24.02 2.66 5.14
CA ILE A 26 23.96 1.21 4.90
C ILE A 26 25.31 0.70 4.37
N PHE A 27 25.97 1.45 3.49
CA PHE A 27 27.27 1.09 2.94
C PHE A 27 28.37 1.08 4.01
N LYS A 28 28.43 2.14 4.84
CA LYS A 28 29.39 2.25 5.96
C LYS A 28 29.24 1.11 6.97
N GLU A 29 28.01 0.75 7.29
CA GLU A 29 27.70 -0.37 8.19
C GLU A 29 27.89 -1.75 7.52
N GLY A 30 28.15 -1.76 6.20
CA GLY A 30 28.46 -2.98 5.45
C GLY A 30 27.30 -3.98 5.38
N MET A 31 26.05 -3.51 5.47
CA MET A 31 24.84 -4.36 5.44
C MET A 31 24.50 -4.82 4.02
N GLU A 32 24.10 -6.08 3.87
CA GLU A 32 23.64 -6.58 2.57
C GLU A 32 22.29 -5.97 2.18
N ILE A 33 22.18 -5.47 0.95
CA ILE A 33 20.93 -4.94 0.39
C ILE A 33 20.21 -6.07 -0.35
N LEU A 34 18.97 -6.34 0.06
CA LEU A 34 18.03 -7.19 -0.68
C LEU A 34 17.10 -6.28 -1.46
N ILE A 35 16.94 -6.51 -2.75
CA ILE A 35 16.15 -5.64 -3.62
C ILE A 35 15.45 -6.41 -4.74
N GLY A 36 14.34 -5.88 -5.22
CA GLY A 36 13.64 -6.45 -6.38
C GLY A 36 14.23 -6.02 -7.72
N ASP A 37 13.59 -6.50 -8.77
CA ASP A 37 13.93 -6.31 -10.19
C ASP A 37 12.91 -5.42 -10.93
N ALA A 38 12.13 -4.60 -10.21
CA ALA A 38 11.12 -3.73 -10.81
C ALA A 38 11.71 -2.40 -11.30
N ASP A 39 10.98 -1.68 -12.16
CA ASP A 39 11.31 -0.29 -12.48
C ASP A 39 11.10 0.65 -11.27
N GLY A 40 11.66 1.85 -11.32
CA GLY A 40 11.55 2.88 -10.28
C GLY A 40 12.60 2.70 -9.18
N ILE A 41 12.16 2.65 -7.91
CA ILE A 41 13.06 2.64 -6.75
C ILE A 41 14.08 1.50 -6.81
N ASP A 42 13.65 0.29 -7.16
CA ASP A 42 14.52 -0.89 -7.25
C ASP A 42 15.70 -0.63 -8.20
N THR A 43 15.41 -0.27 -9.45
CA THR A 43 16.42 0.11 -10.46
C THR A 43 17.31 1.27 -10.00
N MET A 44 16.73 2.33 -9.41
CA MET A 44 17.50 3.49 -8.99
C MET A 44 18.48 3.17 -7.86
N VAL A 45 18.06 2.37 -6.87
CA VAL A 45 18.93 1.95 -5.76
C VAL A 45 20.04 1.03 -6.28
N GLN A 46 19.71 0.09 -7.17
CA GLN A 46 20.73 -0.75 -7.82
C GLN A 46 21.79 0.10 -8.55
N ASN A 47 21.36 1.10 -9.32
CA ASN A 47 22.28 2.03 -10.00
C ASN A 47 23.09 2.87 -9.02
N TYR A 48 22.50 3.31 -7.90
CA TYR A 48 23.21 4.05 -6.86
C TYR A 48 24.32 3.19 -6.23
N CYS A 49 24.00 1.95 -5.85
CA CYS A 49 24.99 0.98 -5.33
C CYS A 49 26.13 0.76 -6.33
N SER A 50 25.83 0.60 -7.61
CA SER A 50 26.85 0.40 -8.65
C SER A 50 27.78 1.60 -8.78
N ARG A 51 27.26 2.83 -8.82
CA ARG A 51 28.09 4.05 -8.86
C ARG A 51 28.95 4.23 -7.62
N ALA A 52 28.48 3.77 -6.47
CA ALA A 52 29.22 3.77 -5.21
C ALA A 52 30.20 2.58 -5.07
N ASN A 53 30.30 1.71 -6.09
CA ASN A 53 31.07 0.46 -6.04
C ASN A 53 30.67 -0.46 -4.87
N TYR A 54 29.40 -0.44 -4.47
CA TYR A 54 28.86 -1.26 -3.39
C TYR A 54 28.28 -2.56 -3.94
N SER A 55 28.98 -3.68 -3.72
CA SER A 55 28.65 -4.99 -4.32
C SER A 55 27.83 -5.93 -3.43
N LYS A 56 27.59 -5.59 -2.16
CA LYS A 56 26.78 -6.41 -1.24
C LYS A 56 25.28 -6.24 -1.51
N VAL A 57 24.86 -6.62 -2.70
CA VAL A 57 23.50 -6.50 -3.20
C VAL A 57 23.05 -7.85 -3.75
N THR A 58 21.86 -8.28 -3.36
CA THR A 58 21.20 -9.48 -3.87
C THR A 58 19.85 -9.09 -4.50
N VAL A 59 19.73 -9.30 -5.81
CA VAL A 59 18.52 -9.00 -6.59
C VAL A 59 17.60 -10.21 -6.60
N TYR A 60 16.40 -10.06 -6.06
CA TYR A 60 15.36 -11.08 -6.02
C TYR A 60 14.48 -10.95 -7.26
N SER A 61 14.13 -12.10 -7.86
CA SER A 61 13.30 -12.16 -9.06
C SER A 61 12.39 -13.37 -9.02
N ILE A 62 11.20 -13.26 -9.63
CA ILE A 62 10.33 -14.39 -9.96
C ILE A 62 10.71 -15.05 -11.29
N TYR A 63 11.81 -14.64 -11.89
CA TYR A 63 12.37 -15.17 -13.11
C TYR A 63 13.82 -15.61 -12.87
N PRO A 64 14.29 -16.69 -13.53
CA PRO A 64 15.70 -17.10 -13.45
C PRO A 64 16.67 -15.97 -13.84
N THR A 65 16.26 -15.13 -14.78
CA THR A 65 16.97 -13.89 -15.14
C THR A 65 16.12 -12.69 -14.70
N PRO A 66 16.60 -11.84 -13.79
CA PRO A 66 15.87 -10.64 -13.36
C PRO A 66 15.55 -9.71 -14.54
N ARG A 67 14.39 -9.03 -14.49
CA ARG A 67 14.01 -8.06 -15.54
C ARG A 67 14.95 -6.87 -15.59
N PHE A 68 15.36 -6.39 -14.42
CA PHE A 68 16.39 -5.39 -14.26
C PHE A 68 17.40 -5.86 -13.22
N MET A 69 18.67 -5.87 -13.62
CA MET A 69 19.80 -6.18 -12.75
C MET A 69 21.04 -5.46 -13.25
N VAL A 70 21.72 -4.74 -12.35
CA VAL A 70 23.04 -4.20 -12.64
C VAL A 70 24.10 -5.31 -12.51
N ASN A 71 25.07 -5.31 -13.42
CA ASN A 71 26.16 -6.28 -13.42
C ASN A 71 26.98 -6.24 -12.11
N GLY A 72 27.40 -7.41 -11.64
CA GLY A 72 28.23 -7.55 -10.45
C GLY A 72 27.47 -7.75 -9.13
N PHE A 73 26.14 -7.76 -9.15
CA PHE A 73 25.32 -8.13 -8.00
C PHE A 73 25.01 -9.62 -7.98
N ASN A 74 24.62 -10.14 -6.81
CA ASN A 74 24.10 -11.50 -6.69
C ASN A 74 22.64 -11.54 -7.16
N ASN A 75 22.17 -12.70 -7.61
CA ASN A 75 20.76 -12.94 -7.90
C ASN A 75 20.19 -14.02 -6.99
N LYS A 76 18.89 -13.94 -6.72
CA LYS A 76 18.12 -15.00 -6.06
C LYS A 76 16.80 -15.18 -6.79
N TYR A 77 16.67 -16.30 -7.47
CA TYR A 77 15.42 -16.71 -8.11
C TYR A 77 14.48 -17.30 -7.05
N ILE A 78 13.27 -16.76 -6.98
CA ILE A 78 12.19 -17.26 -6.13
C ILE A 78 11.32 -18.18 -6.96
N ILE A 79 11.46 -19.48 -6.71
CA ILE A 79 10.65 -20.52 -7.36
C ILE A 79 9.21 -20.38 -6.85
N PRO A 80 8.21 -20.21 -7.74
CA PRO A 80 6.80 -20.19 -7.37
C PRO A 80 6.41 -21.39 -6.54
N LYS A 81 5.60 -21.18 -5.48
CA LYS A 81 5.03 -22.31 -4.71
C LYS A 81 4.00 -23.12 -5.51
N SER A 82 3.50 -22.58 -6.62
CA SER A 82 2.55 -23.24 -7.53
C SER A 82 2.56 -22.59 -8.90
N ASP A 83 2.46 -23.41 -9.95
CA ASP A 83 2.51 -23.00 -11.36
C ASP A 83 1.28 -22.21 -11.84
N SER A 84 0.19 -22.19 -11.06
CA SER A 84 -1.08 -21.56 -11.46
C SER A 84 -1.31 -20.15 -10.89
N LYS A 85 -0.31 -19.58 -10.23
CA LYS A 85 -0.44 -18.26 -9.59
C LYS A 85 -0.35 -17.12 -10.59
N LYS A 86 -1.16 -16.08 -10.35
CA LYS A 86 -1.08 -14.85 -11.15
C LYS A 86 0.24 -14.15 -10.87
N GLU A 87 0.81 -13.46 -11.85
CA GLU A 87 2.10 -12.75 -11.70
C GLU A 87 2.14 -11.84 -10.46
N ARG A 88 1.03 -11.15 -10.16
CA ARG A 88 0.91 -10.32 -8.96
C ARG A 88 1.13 -11.08 -7.65
N GLU A 89 0.66 -12.33 -7.57
CA GLU A 89 0.84 -13.19 -6.41
C GLU A 89 2.30 -13.65 -6.30
N LEU A 90 2.92 -13.99 -7.44
CA LEU A 90 4.35 -14.31 -7.49
C LEU A 90 5.22 -13.15 -7.01
N GLN A 91 4.92 -11.91 -7.44
CA GLN A 91 5.61 -10.72 -6.96
C GLN A 91 5.45 -10.54 -5.44
N LYS A 92 4.27 -10.86 -4.88
CA LYS A 92 4.08 -10.84 -3.42
C LYS A 92 4.93 -11.88 -2.70
N GLU A 93 5.04 -13.10 -3.24
CA GLU A 93 5.90 -14.15 -2.69
C GLU A 93 7.38 -13.74 -2.69
N LYS A 94 7.82 -13.10 -3.77
CA LYS A 94 9.16 -12.53 -3.87
C LYS A 94 9.42 -11.48 -2.79
N ASP A 95 8.49 -10.55 -2.61
CA ASP A 95 8.60 -9.50 -1.60
C ASP A 95 8.53 -10.08 -0.17
N GLU A 96 7.73 -11.13 0.05
CA GLU A 96 7.68 -11.88 1.31
C GLU A 96 9.02 -12.54 1.60
N ALA A 97 9.65 -13.21 0.63
CA ALA A 97 10.97 -13.80 0.79
C ALA A 97 12.03 -12.75 1.16
N MET A 98 12.06 -11.60 0.48
CA MET A 98 12.98 -10.50 0.84
C MET A 98 12.73 -9.97 2.26
N THR A 99 11.46 -9.91 2.68
CA THR A 99 11.10 -9.45 4.02
C THR A 99 11.61 -10.42 5.08
N LEU A 100 11.36 -11.72 4.89
CA LEU A 100 11.79 -12.77 5.81
C LEU A 100 13.32 -12.84 5.92
N ASP A 101 14.01 -12.72 4.79
CA ASP A 101 15.48 -12.76 4.71
C ASP A 101 16.15 -11.48 5.26
N SER A 102 15.41 -10.41 5.57
CA SER A 102 15.96 -9.13 6.04
C SER A 102 15.85 -8.95 7.56
N ASP A 103 16.73 -8.13 8.14
CA ASP A 103 16.61 -7.63 9.52
C ASP A 103 15.88 -6.28 9.58
N TYR A 104 16.10 -5.47 8.54
CA TYR A 104 15.54 -4.12 8.39
C TYR A 104 14.71 -4.02 7.11
N SER A 105 13.62 -3.27 7.16
CA SER A 105 12.85 -2.86 5.99
C SER A 105 13.01 -1.37 5.77
N PHE A 106 13.57 -0.97 4.63
CA PHE A 106 13.64 0.41 4.21
C PHE A 106 12.69 0.64 3.03
N VAL A 107 11.60 1.36 3.27
CA VAL A 107 10.56 1.60 2.28
C VAL A 107 10.55 3.06 1.84
N ILE A 108 10.53 3.29 0.52
CA ILE A 108 10.51 4.61 -0.11
C ILE A 108 9.18 4.78 -0.85
N TRP A 109 8.25 5.52 -0.27
CA TRP A 109 6.84 5.47 -0.61
C TRP A 109 6.26 6.82 -1.02
N ASP A 110 5.41 6.81 -2.04
CA ASP A 110 4.67 7.99 -2.52
C ASP A 110 3.30 8.18 -1.83
N GLY A 111 2.99 7.38 -0.80
CA GLY A 111 1.68 7.36 -0.13
C GLY A 111 0.57 6.66 -0.94
N LYS A 112 0.84 6.26 -2.18
CA LYS A 112 -0.15 5.75 -3.14
C LYS A 112 0.07 4.29 -3.51
N SER A 113 1.32 3.89 -3.72
CA SER A 113 1.70 2.55 -4.17
C SER A 113 1.16 1.48 -3.23
N LYS A 114 0.24 0.64 -3.74
CA LYS A 114 -0.29 -0.51 -3.00
C LYS A 114 0.79 -1.55 -2.67
N GLY A 115 1.80 -1.70 -3.53
CA GLY A 115 2.92 -2.61 -3.28
C GLY A 115 3.76 -2.17 -2.09
N SER A 116 4.15 -0.89 -2.06
CA SER A 116 4.91 -0.31 -0.95
C SER A 116 4.11 -0.32 0.35
N PHE A 117 2.82 0.02 0.31
CA PHE A 117 1.92 -0.15 1.46
C PHE A 117 1.94 -1.59 1.99
N SER A 118 1.77 -2.59 1.11
CA SER A 118 1.83 -4.00 1.50
C SER A 118 3.19 -4.41 2.08
N ASN A 119 4.30 -3.85 1.59
CA ASN A 119 5.62 -4.11 2.16
C ASN A 119 5.76 -3.57 3.58
N VAL A 120 5.24 -2.37 3.87
CA VAL A 120 5.27 -1.81 5.23
C VAL A 120 4.43 -2.66 6.19
N ILE A 121 3.20 -3.03 5.79
CA ILE A 121 2.34 -3.89 6.62
C ILE A 121 3.01 -5.24 6.88
N ARG A 122 3.58 -5.87 5.84
CA ARG A 122 4.29 -7.15 5.99
C ARG A 122 5.49 -7.04 6.92
N ALA A 123 6.25 -5.94 6.84
CA ALA A 123 7.38 -5.71 7.74
C ALA A 123 6.93 -5.56 9.19
N LEU A 124 5.79 -4.88 9.45
CA LEU A 124 5.17 -4.79 10.77
C LEU A 124 4.74 -6.17 11.29
N ASP A 125 4.06 -6.96 10.45
CA ASP A 125 3.60 -8.30 10.80
C ASP A 125 4.75 -9.26 11.15
N ASN A 126 5.92 -9.04 10.56
CA ASN A 126 7.13 -9.83 10.78
C ASN A 126 8.08 -9.18 11.79
N ASN A 127 7.63 -8.19 12.57
CA ASN A 127 8.40 -7.49 13.60
C ASN A 127 9.76 -6.96 13.10
N LYS A 128 9.84 -6.56 11.84
CA LYS A 128 11.07 -6.01 11.26
C LYS A 128 11.26 -4.56 11.72
N LYS A 129 12.52 -4.11 11.81
CA LYS A 129 12.83 -2.70 12.05
C LYS A 129 12.57 -1.91 10.78
N ILE A 130 11.71 -0.89 10.82
CA ILE A 130 11.28 -0.17 9.62
C ILE A 130 11.85 1.24 9.59
N LYS A 131 12.39 1.63 8.43
CA LYS A 131 12.65 3.01 8.05
C LYS A 131 11.74 3.34 6.87
N LEU A 132 10.91 4.38 7.00
CA LEU A 132 9.93 4.74 5.97
C LEU A 132 10.16 6.19 5.52
N PHE A 133 10.51 6.36 4.26
CA PHE A 133 10.52 7.66 3.59
C PHE A 133 9.19 7.88 2.88
N LEU A 134 8.56 9.04 3.10
CA LEU A 134 7.32 9.45 2.45
C LEU A 134 7.57 10.66 1.56
N SER A 135 7.38 10.49 0.25
CA SER A 135 7.62 11.54 -0.74
C SER A 135 6.71 12.77 -0.57
N GLU A 136 5.51 12.61 -0.02
CA GLU A 136 4.57 13.73 0.20
C GLU A 136 5.15 14.80 1.13
N ILE A 137 5.99 14.40 2.09
CA ILE A 137 6.63 15.30 3.06
C ILE A 137 8.14 15.43 2.85
N ASP A 138 8.66 14.85 1.76
CA ASP A 138 10.09 14.73 1.45
C ASP A 138 10.94 14.32 2.68
N GLY A 139 10.46 13.34 3.43
CA GLY A 139 11.01 13.07 4.77
C GLY A 139 10.66 11.69 5.34
N TYR A 140 11.23 11.41 6.50
CA TYR A 140 11.01 10.15 7.21
C TYR A 140 9.82 10.22 8.15
N ILE A 141 9.01 9.16 8.15
CA ILE A 141 8.02 8.93 9.20
C ILE A 141 8.78 8.53 10.48
N GLN A 142 8.44 9.17 11.60
CA GLN A 142 9.03 8.83 12.89
C GLN A 142 8.74 7.37 13.25
N PRO A 143 9.70 6.60 13.80
CA PRO A 143 9.51 5.19 14.10
C PRO A 143 8.28 4.89 14.95
N SER A 144 7.99 5.71 15.96
CA SER A 144 6.81 5.60 16.82
C SER A 144 5.48 5.76 16.09
N LYS A 145 5.48 6.39 14.91
CA LYS A 145 4.31 6.57 14.06
C LYS A 145 4.16 5.49 12.99
N ILE A 146 5.14 4.60 12.82
CA ILE A 146 5.04 3.50 11.85
C ILE A 146 4.17 2.39 12.49
N THR A 147 2.86 2.63 12.53
CA THR A 147 1.85 1.68 13.02
C THR A 147 0.92 1.28 11.88
N LYS A 148 0.24 0.14 11.98
CA LYS A 148 -0.71 -0.29 10.94
C LYS A 148 -1.78 0.78 10.67
N ALA A 149 -2.32 1.38 11.73
CA ALA A 149 -3.34 2.42 11.64
C ALA A 149 -2.86 3.67 10.90
N GLU A 150 -1.67 4.19 11.24
CA GLU A 150 -1.13 5.38 10.57
C GLU A 150 -0.79 5.12 9.10
N ILE A 151 -0.18 3.96 8.81
CA ILE A 151 0.18 3.56 7.45
C ILE A 151 -1.06 3.35 6.59
N GLU A 152 -2.11 2.75 7.15
CA GLU A 152 -3.41 2.65 6.49
C GLU A 152 -4.03 4.03 6.29
N PHE A 153 -4.02 4.91 7.29
CA PHE A 153 -4.54 6.27 7.15
C PHE A 153 -3.90 7.02 5.97
N ILE A 154 -2.56 6.97 5.85
CA ILE A 154 -1.81 7.61 4.75
C ILE A 154 -2.21 7.00 3.39
N PHE A 155 -2.29 5.67 3.31
CA PHE A 155 -2.68 4.98 2.07
C PHE A 155 -4.09 5.37 1.64
N ARG A 156 -5.03 5.42 2.60
CA ARG A 156 -6.44 5.68 2.37
C ARG A 156 -6.74 7.15 2.11
N LYS A 157 -5.99 8.08 2.71
CA LYS A 157 -6.00 9.51 2.33
C LYS A 157 -5.73 9.70 0.84
N ASN A 158 -4.86 8.86 0.27
CA ASN A 158 -4.39 8.98 -1.10
C ASN A 158 -5.17 8.11 -2.13
N ASN A 159 -5.81 7.02 -1.69
CA ASN A 159 -6.47 6.05 -2.57
C ASN A 159 -7.97 5.85 -2.28
N GLY A 160 -8.43 6.27 -1.11
CA GLY A 160 -9.73 5.96 -0.56
C GLY A 160 -9.99 4.47 -0.35
N TYR A 161 -11.22 4.16 0.01
CA TYR A 161 -11.78 2.83 0.11
C TYR A 161 -12.67 2.55 -1.10
N SER A 162 -12.71 1.31 -1.57
CA SER A 162 -13.81 0.82 -2.39
C SER A 162 -15.04 0.56 -1.53
N ALA A 163 -16.21 0.48 -2.16
CA ALA A 163 -17.44 0.12 -1.46
C ALA A 163 -17.35 -1.27 -0.78
N ALA A 164 -16.59 -2.20 -1.37
CA ALA A 164 -16.35 -3.51 -0.76
C ALA A 164 -15.51 -3.40 0.52
N GLU A 165 -14.45 -2.60 0.50
CA GLU A 165 -13.60 -2.37 1.68
C GLU A 165 -14.35 -1.62 2.79
N VAL A 166 -15.26 -0.70 2.45
CA VAL A 166 -16.13 -0.06 3.46
C VAL A 166 -17.08 -1.07 4.11
N VAL A 167 -17.67 -1.97 3.33
CA VAL A 167 -18.54 -3.02 3.87
C VAL A 167 -17.75 -3.97 4.77
N GLU A 168 -16.55 -4.36 4.36
CA GLU A 168 -15.65 -5.20 5.16
C GLU A 168 -15.25 -4.50 6.47
N TYR A 169 -14.93 -3.20 6.41
CA TYR A 169 -14.68 -2.37 7.59
C TYR A 169 -15.87 -2.33 8.55
N LEU A 170 -17.08 -2.06 8.05
CA LEU A 170 -18.28 -2.04 8.88
C LEU A 170 -18.51 -3.40 9.57
N LYS A 171 -18.29 -4.51 8.85
CA LYS A 171 -18.38 -5.85 9.45
C LYS A 171 -17.36 -6.08 10.56
N SER A 172 -16.12 -5.61 10.40
CA SER A 172 -15.10 -5.73 11.47
C SER A 172 -15.46 -4.91 12.71
N GLU A 173 -16.21 -3.81 12.55
CA GLU A 173 -16.76 -3.01 13.65
C GLU A 173 -18.07 -3.59 14.25
N GLY A 174 -18.47 -4.80 13.84
CA GLY A 174 -19.71 -5.44 14.30
C GLY A 174 -20.98 -4.94 13.61
N GLU A 175 -20.85 -4.13 12.56
CA GLU A 175 -21.95 -3.54 11.81
C GLU A 175 -22.28 -4.34 10.53
N ASP A 176 -22.83 -5.56 10.68
CA ASP A 176 -23.19 -6.43 9.53
C ASP A 176 -24.54 -6.08 8.87
N TYR A 177 -24.90 -4.80 8.89
CA TYR A 177 -26.13 -4.29 8.29
C TYR A 177 -26.14 -4.45 6.76
N PHE A 178 -24.97 -4.37 6.13
CA PHE A 178 -24.83 -4.54 4.69
C PHE A 178 -24.15 -5.86 4.34
N GLN A 179 -24.95 -6.86 3.99
CA GLN A 179 -24.45 -8.17 3.59
C GLN A 179 -23.55 -8.12 2.35
N GLN A 180 -23.83 -7.20 1.42
CA GLN A 180 -23.12 -7.08 0.14
C GLN A 180 -22.99 -5.61 -0.30
N THR A 181 -21.98 -5.32 -1.11
CA THR A 181 -21.68 -4.00 -1.69
C THR A 181 -22.86 -3.37 -2.44
N ARG A 182 -23.72 -4.19 -3.06
CA ARG A 182 -24.92 -3.72 -3.78
C ARG A 182 -25.95 -3.12 -2.82
N ALA A 183 -26.16 -3.74 -1.66
CA ALA A 183 -27.10 -3.26 -0.65
C ALA A 183 -26.61 -1.94 -0.05
N PHE A 184 -25.30 -1.85 0.25
CA PHE A 184 -24.67 -0.63 0.72
C PHE A 184 -24.86 0.55 -0.24
N ASN A 185 -24.50 0.39 -1.51
CA ASN A 185 -24.67 1.45 -2.50
C ASN A 185 -26.15 1.82 -2.72
N LYS A 186 -27.07 0.84 -2.64
CA LYS A 186 -28.51 1.10 -2.74
C LYS A 186 -28.97 2.01 -1.59
N ALA A 187 -28.58 1.71 -0.35
CA ALA A 187 -28.93 2.54 0.80
C ALA A 187 -28.37 3.97 0.69
N LEU A 188 -27.15 4.14 0.20
CA LEU A 188 -26.56 5.47 -0.06
C LEU A 188 -27.36 6.26 -1.12
N VAL A 189 -27.90 5.58 -2.13
CA VAL A 189 -28.76 6.22 -3.14
C VAL A 189 -30.12 6.61 -2.56
N GLU A 190 -30.76 5.70 -1.83
CA GLU A 190 -32.07 5.93 -1.21
C GLU A 190 -32.06 7.11 -0.23
N HIS A 191 -30.97 7.23 0.54
CA HIS A 191 -30.76 8.33 1.47
C HIS A 191 -30.15 9.58 0.82
N LYS A 192 -30.07 9.63 -0.52
CA LYS A 192 -29.57 10.79 -1.29
C LYS A 192 -28.14 11.22 -0.90
N ILE A 193 -27.28 10.26 -0.54
CA ILE A 193 -25.86 10.53 -0.27
C ILE A 193 -25.05 10.47 -1.56
N ILE A 194 -25.40 9.52 -2.44
CA ILE A 194 -24.88 9.41 -3.80
C ILE A 194 -26.04 9.33 -4.78
N LYS A 195 -25.76 9.63 -6.04
CA LYS A 195 -26.67 9.40 -7.17
C LYS A 195 -26.00 8.53 -8.21
N LYS A 196 -26.78 7.91 -9.09
CA LYS A 196 -26.28 7.11 -10.20
C LYS A 196 -26.65 7.78 -11.52
N GLU A 197 -25.65 8.20 -12.29
CA GLU A 197 -25.82 8.84 -13.59
C GLU A 197 -25.03 8.06 -14.64
N ASN A 198 -25.68 7.66 -15.74
CA ASN A 198 -25.06 6.88 -16.82
C ASN A 198 -24.29 5.63 -16.33
N GLY A 199 -24.84 4.95 -15.32
CA GLY A 199 -24.23 3.76 -14.74
C GLY A 199 -23.14 4.02 -13.68
N VAL A 200 -22.73 5.27 -13.48
CA VAL A 200 -21.64 5.67 -12.58
C VAL A 200 -22.20 6.35 -11.33
N TYR A 201 -21.67 5.99 -10.16
CA TYR A 201 -22.03 6.68 -8.92
C TYR A 201 -21.31 8.02 -8.80
N LEU A 202 -22.00 9.02 -8.28
CA LEU A 202 -21.49 10.37 -8.02
C LEU A 202 -21.97 10.84 -6.65
N PRO A 203 -21.16 11.60 -5.90
CA PRO A 203 -21.58 12.14 -4.62
C PRO A 203 -22.62 13.24 -4.82
N MET A 204 -23.59 13.31 -3.91
CA MET A 204 -24.49 14.46 -3.83
C MET A 204 -23.73 15.68 -3.31
N PRO A 205 -24.12 16.92 -3.69
CA PRO A 205 -23.35 18.13 -3.40
C PRO A 205 -22.96 18.32 -1.94
N GLU A 206 -23.87 17.98 -1.01
CA GLU A 206 -23.68 18.12 0.44
C GLU A 206 -22.68 17.13 1.04
N TYR A 207 -22.41 16.01 0.36
CA TYR A 207 -21.51 14.95 0.82
C TYR A 207 -20.20 14.87 0.04
N LYS A 208 -19.91 15.84 -0.84
CA LYS A 208 -18.74 15.80 -1.74
C LYS A 208 -17.41 15.55 -1.03
N ASN A 209 -17.23 16.10 0.17
CA ASN A 209 -16.01 15.95 0.96
C ASN A 209 -15.76 14.51 1.45
N LEU A 210 -16.80 13.67 1.47
CA LEU A 210 -16.67 12.28 1.90
C LEU A 210 -16.18 11.36 0.76
N PHE A 211 -16.09 11.84 -0.48
CA PHE A 211 -15.78 11.00 -1.64
C PHE A 211 -14.60 11.53 -2.44
N MET A 212 -13.85 10.60 -3.03
CA MET A 212 -12.90 10.89 -4.11
C MET A 212 -13.51 10.45 -5.44
N ILE A 213 -13.24 11.19 -6.51
CA ILE A 213 -13.73 10.87 -7.85
C ILE A 213 -12.66 10.09 -8.61
N ASP A 214 -12.98 8.85 -8.96
CA ASP A 214 -12.14 8.05 -9.84
C ASP A 214 -12.32 8.50 -11.30
N LYS A 215 -11.19 8.72 -11.99
CA LYS A 215 -11.18 9.12 -13.40
C LYS A 215 -10.29 8.20 -14.23
N TYR A 216 -10.77 7.82 -15.41
CA TYR A 216 -9.99 7.14 -16.43
C TYR A 216 -9.96 7.99 -17.70
N ARG A 217 -8.75 8.38 -18.15
CA ARG A 217 -8.55 9.28 -19.30
C ARG A 217 -9.44 10.52 -19.24
N GLY A 218 -9.55 11.13 -18.05
CA GLY A 218 -10.36 12.32 -17.79
C GLY A 218 -11.86 12.08 -17.57
N LYS A 219 -12.40 10.91 -17.91
CA LYS A 219 -13.81 10.55 -17.70
C LYS A 219 -14.02 10.00 -16.30
N VAL A 220 -15.11 10.39 -15.63
CA VAL A 220 -15.47 9.84 -14.32
C VAL A 220 -15.90 8.39 -14.47
N THR A 221 -15.28 7.51 -13.69
CA THR A 221 -15.55 6.07 -13.71
C THR A 221 -16.16 5.56 -12.42
N GLY A 222 -16.15 6.35 -11.35
CA GLY A 222 -16.74 5.97 -10.08
C GLY A 222 -16.30 6.88 -8.94
N ILE A 223 -16.49 6.37 -7.73
CA ILE A 223 -16.15 7.05 -6.49
C ILE A 223 -15.36 6.10 -5.58
N ARG A 224 -14.51 6.71 -4.76
CA ARG A 224 -13.91 6.09 -3.57
C ARG A 224 -14.39 6.83 -2.33
N PHE A 225 -14.34 6.15 -1.21
CA PHE A 225 -14.74 6.69 0.09
C PHE A 225 -13.50 7.18 0.81
N THR A 226 -13.55 8.36 1.42
CA THR A 226 -12.42 8.97 2.14
C THR A 226 -12.31 8.45 3.57
N ASN A 227 -11.26 8.85 4.30
CA ASN A 227 -11.17 8.60 5.74
C ASN A 227 -12.30 9.32 6.50
N GLU A 228 -12.69 10.51 6.03
CA GLU A 228 -13.82 11.27 6.55
C GLU A 228 -15.14 10.52 6.37
N PHE A 229 -15.29 9.80 5.25
CA PHE A 229 -16.45 8.92 5.05
C PHE A 229 -16.49 7.80 6.08
N ILE A 230 -15.37 7.16 6.39
CA ILE A 230 -15.33 6.09 7.39
C ILE A 230 -15.85 6.60 8.76
N ASN A 231 -15.33 7.73 9.21
CA ASN A 231 -15.77 8.36 10.46
C ASN A 231 -17.27 8.76 10.44
N TRP A 232 -17.78 9.11 9.26
CA TRP A 232 -19.18 9.51 9.07
C TRP A 232 -20.11 8.31 8.98
N VAL A 233 -19.72 7.25 8.26
CA VAL A 233 -20.60 6.11 7.93
C VAL A 233 -20.93 5.29 9.16
N GLU A 234 -20.01 5.14 10.11
CA GLU A 234 -20.30 4.48 11.39
C GLU A 234 -21.46 5.13 12.14
N LYS A 235 -21.47 6.47 12.19
CA LYS A 235 -22.53 7.24 12.85
C LYS A 235 -23.82 7.19 12.06
N TRP A 236 -23.72 7.15 10.74
CA TRP A 236 -24.87 7.09 9.85
C TRP A 236 -25.56 5.72 9.90
N VAL A 237 -24.81 4.61 9.84
CA VAL A 237 -25.34 3.23 9.92
C VAL A 237 -26.14 3.02 11.21
N LYS A 238 -25.61 3.48 12.35
CA LYS A 238 -26.31 3.42 13.64
C LYS A 238 -27.65 4.17 13.67
N LYS A 239 -27.83 5.19 12.81
CA LYS A 239 -29.07 5.97 12.72
C LYS A 239 -30.11 5.37 11.77
N ILE A 240 -29.66 4.70 10.70
CA ILE A 240 -30.57 4.16 9.66
C ILE A 240 -30.97 2.71 9.90
N LYS A 241 -30.29 2.02 10.83
CA LYS A 241 -30.73 0.72 11.31
C LYS A 241 -32.17 0.85 11.82
N PRO A 242 -33.12 0.03 11.34
CA PRO A 242 -34.43 -0.10 11.96
C PRO A 242 -34.22 -0.43 13.44
N PRO A 243 -35.02 0.13 14.36
CA PRO A 243 -35.06 -0.35 15.73
C PRO A 243 -35.71 -1.74 15.71
N GLU A 244 -34.92 -2.79 15.57
CA GLU A 244 -35.36 -4.15 15.92
C GLU A 244 -34.37 -4.72 16.92
N GLU A 245 -34.91 -5.13 18.08
CA GLU A 245 -34.23 -5.59 19.28
C GLU A 245 -33.57 -4.52 20.19
N GLN A 246 -34.33 -3.48 20.56
CA GLN A 246 -34.52 -3.32 22.02
C GLN A 246 -35.45 -4.45 22.47
N SER A 247 -34.97 -5.70 22.40
CA SER A 247 -35.66 -6.82 23.00
C SER A 247 -35.60 -6.53 24.48
N LEU A 248 -36.77 -6.22 25.04
CA LEU A 248 -37.06 -6.19 26.46
C LEU A 248 -36.82 -7.59 27.03
N PHE A 249 -35.55 -7.96 27.20
CA PHE A 249 -35.04 -9.00 28.11
C PHE A 249 -33.63 -8.62 28.55
#